data_AF-A0A551Z087-F1
#
_entry.id   AF-A0A551Z087-F1
#
_cell.length_a   1.000
_cell.length_b   1.000
_cell.length_c   1.000
_cell.angle_alpha   90.00
_cell.angle_beta   90.00
_cell.angle_gamma   90.00
#
_symmetry.space_group_name_H-M   'P 1'
#
loop_
_entity.id
_entity.type
_entity.pdbx_description
1 polymer ?
#
loop_
_entity_poly.entity_id
_entity_poly.type
_entity_poly.pdbx_seq_one_letter_code
_entity_poly.pdbx_strand_id
1 'polypeptide(L)' 'MADLIVRNIDEAIVKALKKRASQHGISAEAEHRQILEKALLQPQRKSLAEVLRQIPNVGNDSDFDRVQDDTAKPVFD' A
#
# COMPACT_ATOMS: atom_id res chain seq x y z
N MET A 1 24.09 8.68 -2.25
CA MET A 1 23.80 8.08 -0.93
C MET A 1 23.27 9.19 -0.06
N ALA A 2 22.12 9.02 0.59
CA ALA A 2 21.52 10.04 1.44
C ALA A 2 21.61 9.56 2.89
N ASP A 3 22.20 10.38 3.75
CA ASP A 3 22.35 10.08 5.17
C ASP A 3 21.40 10.98 5.98
N LEU A 4 20.72 10.39 6.96
CA LEU A 4 19.82 11.10 7.85
C LEU A 4 20.34 10.99 9.29
N ILE A 5 20.67 12.14 9.89
CA ILE A 5 21.09 12.23 11.30
C ILE A 5 19.96 12.87 12.09
N VAL A 6 19.37 12.11 13.01
CA VAL A 6 18.35 12.62 13.93
C VAL A 6 19.00 12.91 15.27
N ARG A 7 18.91 14.15 15.72
CA ARG A 7 19.53 14.64 16.97
C ARG A 7 18.47 14.88 18.04
N ASN A 8 18.90 14.91 19.30
CA ASN A 8 18.05 15.22 20.46
C ASN A 8 16.81 14.31 20.59
N ILE A 9 17.00 13.00 20.41
CA ILE A 9 15.96 11.99 20.63
C ILE A 9 15.95 11.55 22.10
N ASP A 10 14.75 11.34 22.64
CA ASP A 10 14.55 10.75 23.96
C ASP A 10 15.17 9.34 24.06
N GLU A 11 15.90 9.07 25.14
CA GLU A 11 16.49 7.75 25.39
C GLU A 11 15.48 6.61 25.36
N ALA A 12 14.23 6.86 25.77
CA ALA A 12 13.16 5.87 25.73
C ALA A 12 12.90 5.38 24.30
N ILE A 13 12.94 6.28 23.32
CA ILE A 13 12.78 5.96 21.90
C ILE A 13 13.96 5.12 21.41
N VAL A 14 15.18 5.49 21.78
CA VAL A 14 16.39 4.73 21.40
C VAL A 14 16.35 3.31 21.98
N LYS A 15 15.92 3.15 23.24
CA LYS A 15 15.75 1.84 23.89
C LYS A 15 14.68 1.01 23.19
N ALA A 16 13.54 1.60 22.86
CA ALA A 16 12.46 0.92 22.14
C ALA A 16 12.90 0.47 20.74
N LEU A 17 13.61 1.32 20.01
CA LEU A 17 14.14 1.00 18.68
C LEU A 17 15.14 -0.16 18.74
N LYS A 18 16.09 -0.13 19.68
CA LYS A 18 17.05 -1.23 19.88
C LYS A 18 16.36 -2.54 20.22
N LYS A 19 15.39 -2.52 21.14
CA LYS A 19 14.61 -3.72 21.51
C LYS A 19 13.91 -4.32 20.29
N ARG A 20 13.26 -3.48 19.48
CA ARG A 20 12.57 -3.89 18.26
C ARG A 20 13.52 -4.47 17.22
N ALA A 21 14.66 -3.83 17.01
CA ALA A 21 15.71 -4.32 16.10
C ALA A 21 16.25 -5.69 16.54
N SER A 22 16.47 -5.90 17.85
CA SER A 22 16.87 -7.20 18.40
C SER A 22 15.81 -8.29 18.18
N GLN A 23 14.52 -7.95 18.29
CA GLN A 23 13.43 -8.89 18.01
C GLN A 23 13.39 -9.32 16.54
N HIS A 24 13.75 -8.43 15.62
CA HIS A 24 13.82 -8.72 14.18
C HIS A 24 15.18 -9.30 13.76
N GLY A 25 16.17 -9.39 14.66
CA GLY A 25 17.51 -9.88 14.36
C GLY A 25 18.32 -8.96 13.43
N ILE A 26 18.01 -7.66 13.40
CA ILE A 26 18.69 -6.67 12.56
C ILE A 26 19.31 -5.54 13.39
N SER A 27 20.14 -4.70 12.75
CA SER A 27 20.72 -3.54 13.42
C SER A 27 19.67 -2.46 13.69
N ALA A 28 19.91 -1.61 14.70
CA ALA A 28 19.02 -0.50 15.01
C ALA A 28 18.90 0.49 13.83
N GLU A 29 19.96 0.67 13.05
CA GLU A 29 19.95 1.48 11.83
C GLU A 29 19.06 0.84 10.74
N ALA A 30 19.14 -0.48 10.55
CA ALA A 30 18.29 -1.18 9.59
C ALA A 30 16.81 -1.11 10.00
N GLU A 31 16.49 -1.29 11.29
CA GLU A 31 15.13 -1.12 11.80
C GLU A 31 14.63 0.31 11.60
N HIS A 32 15.47 1.31 11.86
CA HIS A 32 15.14 2.71 11.63
C HIS A 32 14.79 2.96 10.16
N ARG A 33 15.60 2.43 9.23
CA ARG A 33 15.34 2.54 7.79
C ARG A 33 14.01 1.89 7.41
N GLN A 34 13.73 0.69 7.91
CA GLN A 34 12.46 0.01 7.65
C GLN A 34 11.24 0.78 8.19
N ILE A 35 11.36 1.42 9.36
CA ILE A 35 10.28 2.26 9.91
C ILE A 35 10.04 3.45 8.97
N LEU A 36 11.10 4.13 8.53
CA LEU A 36 10.99 5.25 7.59
C LEU A 36 10.39 4.81 6.25
N GLU A 37 10.83 3.69 5.70
CA GLU A 37 10.28 3.13 4.48
C GLU A 37 8.79 2.84 4.64
N LYS A 38 8.38 2.14 5.71
CA LYS A 38 6.96 1.83 5.95
C LYS A 38 6.10 3.08 6.19
N ALA A 39 6.66 4.10 6.84
CA ALA A 39 5.91 5.32 7.17
C ALA A 39 5.80 6.28 5.97
N LEU A 40 6.84 6.37 5.15
CA LEU A 40 6.94 7.37 4.08
C LEU A 40 6.65 6.78 2.69
N LEU A 41 6.97 5.51 2.47
CA LEU A 41 6.67 4.81 1.23
C LEU A 41 5.31 4.11 1.38
N GLN A 42 4.28 4.74 0.84
CA GLN A 42 3.02 4.04 0.60
C GLN A 42 3.29 2.89 -0.38
N PRO A 43 2.62 1.73 -0.25
CA PRO A 43 2.64 0.75 -1.33
C PRO A 43 2.27 1.47 -2.63
N GLN A 44 2.95 1.15 -3.73
CA GLN A 44 2.68 1.81 -5.01
C GLN A 44 1.18 1.79 -5.26
N ARG A 45 0.58 2.98 -5.37
CA ARG A 45 -0.83 3.11 -5.69
C ARG A 45 -1.01 2.51 -7.07
N LYS A 46 -1.61 1.34 -7.13
CA LYS A 46 -2.06 0.76 -8.40
C LYS A 46 -3.24 1.58 -8.88
N SER A 47 -3.20 1.98 -10.13
CA SER A 47 -4.38 2.53 -10.81
C SER A 47 -5.50 1.49 -10.81
N LEU A 48 -6.76 1.94 -10.86
CA LEU A 48 -7.92 1.05 -11.00
C LEU A 48 -7.71 0.06 -12.17
N ALA A 49 -7.18 0.53 -13.29
CA ALA A 49 -6.89 -0.30 -14.47
C ALA A 49 -5.82 -1.38 -14.22
N GLU A 50 -4.80 -1.13 -13.39
CA GLU A 50 -3.80 -2.15 -13.01
C GLU A 50 -4.38 -3.20 -12.07
N VAL A 51 -5.28 -2.80 -11.16
CA VAL A 51 -5.98 -3.73 -10.28
C VAL A 51 -6.93 -4.61 -11.08
N LEU A 52 -7.73 -4.02 -11.98
CA LEU A 52 -8.64 -4.77 -12.86
C LEU A 52 -7.90 -5.79 -13.73
N ARG A 53 -6.72 -5.45 -14.25
CA ARG A 53 -5.88 -6.39 -15.02
C ARG A 53 -5.33 -7.56 -14.22
N GLN A 54 -5.30 -7.47 -12.89
CA GLN A 54 -4.88 -8.57 -12.01
C GLN A 54 -6.04 -9.54 -11.69
N ILE A 55 -7.28 -9.17 -12.01
CA ILE A 55 -8.43 -10.07 -11.86
C ILE A 55 -8.22 -11.22 -12.86
N PRO A 56 -8.16 -12.48 -12.39
CA PRO A 56 -7.98 -13.62 -13.29
C PRO A 56 -9.22 -13.75 -14.19
N ASN A 57 -9.00 -14.20 -15.42
CA ASN A 57 -10.10 -14.48 -16.34
C ASN A 57 -10.82 -15.75 -15.89
N VAL A 58 -11.87 -15.60 -15.06
CA VAL A 58 -12.67 -16.68 -14.49
C VAL A 58 -14.15 -16.37 -14.65
N GLY A 59 -14.95 -17.41 -14.89
CA GLY A 59 -16.38 -17.24 -15.17
C GLY A 59 -16.67 -17.05 -16.65
N ASN A 60 -17.91 -16.65 -16.95
CA ASN A 60 -18.41 -16.45 -18.32
C ASN A 60 -18.88 -14.99 -18.56
N ASP A 61 -18.63 -14.09 -17.62
CA ASP A 61 -19.02 -12.66 -17.66
C ASP A 61 -20.52 -12.40 -17.95
N SER A 62 -21.40 -13.37 -17.71
CA SER A 62 -22.85 -13.24 -17.98
C SER A 62 -23.55 -12.18 -17.13
N ASP A 63 -22.92 -11.78 -16.02
CA ASP A 63 -23.32 -10.67 -15.16
C ASP A 63 -22.95 -9.30 -15.74
N PHE A 64 -22.02 -9.24 -16.69
CA PHE A 64 -21.66 -8.04 -17.44
C PHE A 64 -22.41 -7.90 -18.77
N ASP A 65 -23.26 -8.86 -19.13
CA ASP A 65 -24.05 -8.81 -20.36
C ASP A 65 -24.92 -7.55 -20.37
N ARG A 66 -24.71 -6.71 -21.38
CA ARG A 66 -25.51 -5.50 -21.56
C ARG A 66 -26.89 -5.89 -22.06
N VAL A 67 -27.87 -5.85 -21.17
CA VAL A 67 -29.29 -5.93 -21.55
C VAL A 67 -29.71 -4.55 -22.05
N GLN A 68 -29.83 -4.41 -23.37
CA GLN A 68 -30.47 -3.24 -23.96
C GLN A 68 -31.97 -3.41 -23.80
N ASP A 69 -32.53 -2.73 -22.81
CA ASP A 69 -33.97 -2.64 -22.65
C ASP A 69 -34.50 -1.53 -23.56
N ASP A 70 -34.94 -1.89 -24.76
CA ASP A 70 -35.54 -0.96 -25.72
C ASP A 70 -36.89 -0.37 -25.22
N THR A 71 -37.40 -0.84 -24.08
CA THR A 71 -38.58 -0.27 -23.41
C THR A 71 -38.24 0.76 -22.34
N ALA A 72 -36.96 0.96 -22.04
CA ALA A 72 -36.51 1.94 -21.06
C ALA A 72 -36.78 3.36 -21.58
N LYS A 73 -37.50 4.16 -20.79
CA LYS A 73 -37.75 5.57 -21.11
C LYS A 73 -36.41 6.32 -21.20
N PRO A 74 -36.23 7.22 -22.18
CA PRO A 74 -35.03 8.05 -22.24
C PRO A 74 -34.88 8.81 -20.91
N VAL A 75 -33.73 8.61 -20.26
CA VAL A 75 -33.42 9.20 -18.94
C VAL A 75 -32.94 10.64 -19.07
N PHE A 76 -32.49 11.02 -20.27
CA PHE A 76 -32.00 12.35 -20.60
C PHE A 76 -32.87 12.93 -21.73
N ASP A 77 -33.94 13.62 -21.34
CA ASP A 77 -34.65 14.62 -22.14
C ASP A 77 -34.26 16.03 -21.64
#